data_AF-W2L254-F1
#
_entry.id   AF-W2L254-F1
#
_cell.length_a   1.000
_cell.length_b   1.000
_cell.length_c   1.000
_cell.angle_alpha   90.00
_cell.angle_beta   90.00
_cell.angle_gamma   90.00
#
_symmetry.space_group_name_H-M   'P 1'
#
loop_
_entity.id
_entity.type
_entity.pdbx_description
1 polymer ?
#
loop_
_entity_poly.entity_id
_entity_poly.type
_entity_poly.pdbx_seq_one_letter_code
_entity_poly.pdbx_strand_id
1 'polypeptide(L)'
;MSQQPDTRKLPFPDEIKANIAAYHRERRRKNQARYRAKQHRLITDQEAYNSELQQEIVELRWKRETLMLDITRRDSVWAVAVEYFSVFRLGLDTAGGACTTTLDFLRATMAPDLDAGTVFGPNALARNWVYFTRSFRDIQIRLGRLDQISENS
;
A
#
# COMPACT_ATOMS: atom_id res chain seq x y z
N MET A 1 -16.43 -41.24 -51.66
CA MET A 1 -16.02 -40.35 -52.77
C MET A 1 -15.35 -39.13 -52.16
N SER A 2 -14.03 -39.18 -51.98
CA SER A 2 -13.27 -38.05 -51.41
C SER A 2 -12.97 -37.03 -52.50
N GLN A 3 -13.51 -35.81 -52.36
CA GLN A 3 -13.16 -34.69 -53.23
C GLN A 3 -11.71 -34.28 -52.95
N GLN A 4 -10.85 -34.43 -53.95
CA GLN A 4 -9.52 -33.82 -53.94
C GLN A 4 -9.66 -32.29 -54.01
N PRO A 5 -8.81 -31.53 -53.29
CA PRO A 5 -8.85 -30.07 -53.34
C PRO A 5 -8.45 -29.60 -54.75
N ASP A 6 -9.27 -28.71 -55.34
CA ASP A 6 -9.04 -28.07 -56.63
C ASP A 6 -7.75 -27.21 -56.56
N THR A 7 -6.64 -27.80 -56.99
CA THR A 7 -5.32 -27.16 -57.06
C THR A 7 -5.14 -26.42 -58.38
N ARG A 8 -6.02 -25.45 -58.68
CA ARG A 8 -5.71 -24.45 -59.71
C ARG A 8 -4.66 -23.50 -59.18
N LYS A 9 -3.42 -23.66 -59.67
CA LYS A 9 -2.34 -22.68 -59.50
C LYS A 9 -2.81 -21.33 -60.05
N LEU A 10 -2.59 -20.27 -59.28
CA LEU A 10 -2.97 -18.92 -59.71
C LEU A 10 -2.06 -18.52 -60.88
N PRO A 11 -2.51 -17.63 -61.78
CA PRO A 11 -1.63 -17.06 -62.79
C PRO A 11 -0.38 -16.49 -62.12
N PHE A 12 0.80 -16.70 -62.71
CA PHE A 12 2.10 -16.30 -62.14
C PHE A 12 2.14 -14.86 -61.57
N PRO A 13 1.50 -13.83 -62.18
CA PRO A 13 1.44 -12.48 -61.61
C PRO A 13 0.64 -12.38 -60.30
N ASP A 14 -0.41 -13.18 -60.14
CA ASP A 14 -1.29 -13.15 -58.96
C ASP A 14 -0.70 -13.95 -57.79
N GLU A 15 0.06 -15.01 -58.07
CA GLU A 15 0.87 -15.71 -57.06
C GLU A 15 1.92 -14.78 -56.43
N ILE A 16 2.60 -13.97 -57.26
CA ILE A 16 3.58 -13.00 -56.77
C ILE A 16 2.91 -11.95 -55.87
N LYS A 17 1.77 -11.39 -56.28
CA LYS A 17 1.01 -10.43 -55.44
C LYS A 17 0.53 -11.06 -54.14
N ALA A 18 0.04 -12.30 -54.17
CA ALA A 18 -0.40 -13.02 -52.99
C ALA A 18 0.75 -13.27 -52.01
N ASN A 19 1.93 -13.66 -52.52
CA ASN A 19 3.14 -13.87 -51.71
C ASN A 19 3.64 -12.57 -51.06
N ILE A 20 3.64 -11.46 -51.80
CA ILE A 20 4.00 -10.14 -51.26
C ILE A 20 3.02 -9.73 -50.15
N ALA A 21 1.71 -9.90 -50.38
CA ALA A 21 0.70 -9.60 -49.39
C ALA A 21 0.83 -10.47 -48.13
N ALA A 22 1.11 -11.77 -48.29
CA ALA A 22 1.37 -12.70 -47.19
C ALA A 22 2.60 -12.30 -46.38
N TYR A 23 3.70 -11.92 -47.04
CA TYR A 23 4.91 -11.41 -46.40
C TYR A 23 4.62 -10.18 -45.53
N HIS A 24 3.89 -9.19 -46.07
CA HIS A 24 3.53 -7.99 -45.31
C HIS A 24 2.59 -8.28 -44.14
N ARG A 25 1.65 -9.22 -44.28
CA ARG A 25 0.77 -9.66 -43.18
C ARG A 25 1.60 -10.27 -42.05
N GLU A 26 2.51 -11.18 -42.38
CA GLU A 26 3.35 -11.83 -41.37
C GLU A 26 4.28 -10.83 -40.66
N ARG A 27 4.84 -9.87 -41.42
CA ARG A 27 5.65 -8.80 -40.83
C ARG A 27 4.83 -7.90 -39.90
N ARG A 28 3.62 -7.50 -40.28
CA ARG A 28 2.71 -6.74 -39.40
C ARG A 28 2.35 -7.52 -38.14
N ARG A 29 2.09 -8.82 -38.26
CA ARG A 29 1.80 -9.71 -37.12
C ARG A 29 2.97 -9.75 -36.14
N LYS A 30 4.19 -9.97 -36.63
CA LYS A 30 5.42 -9.96 -35.81
C LYS A 30 5.65 -8.59 -35.16
N ASN A 31 5.47 -7.50 -35.89
CA ASN A 31 5.65 -6.15 -35.35
C ASN A 31 4.60 -5.83 -34.27
N GLN A 32 3.33 -6.17 -34.48
CA GLN A 32 2.29 -6.00 -33.47
C GLN A 32 2.57 -6.84 -32.22
N ALA A 33 3.00 -8.10 -32.39
CA ALA A 33 3.37 -8.95 -31.26
C ALA A 33 4.53 -8.34 -30.45
N ARG A 34 5.58 -7.84 -31.13
CA ARG A 34 6.70 -7.14 -30.48
C ARG A 34 6.26 -5.86 -29.78
N TYR A 35 5.38 -5.08 -30.40
CA TYR A 35 4.85 -3.85 -29.80
C TYR A 35 4.07 -4.16 -28.53
N ARG A 36 3.14 -5.12 -28.56
CA ARG A 36 2.38 -5.56 -27.38
C ARG A 36 3.30 -6.09 -26.28
N ALA A 37 4.30 -6.91 -26.63
CA ALA A 37 5.27 -7.40 -25.66
C ALA A 37 6.08 -6.28 -25.01
N LYS A 38 6.48 -5.26 -25.78
CA LYS A 38 7.17 -4.07 -25.24
C LYS A 38 6.27 -3.26 -24.30
N GLN A 39 5.00 -3.07 -24.66
CA GLN A 39 4.03 -2.38 -23.82
C GLN A 39 3.77 -3.12 -22.51
N HIS A 40 3.56 -4.44 -22.57
CA HIS A 40 3.38 -5.26 -21.36
C HIS A 40 4.58 -5.19 -20.44
N ARG A 41 5.81 -5.32 -20.97
CA ARG A 41 7.03 -5.18 -20.15
C ARG A 41 7.10 -3.83 -19.45
N LEU A 42 6.86 -2.74 -20.17
CA LEU A 42 6.87 -1.40 -19.58
C LEU A 42 5.88 -1.27 -18.42
N ILE A 43 4.65 -1.79 -18.58
CA ILE A 43 3.63 -1.74 -17.52
C ILE A 43 4.07 -2.59 -16.32
N THR A 44 4.52 -3.82 -16.56
CA THR A 44 4.96 -4.73 -15.49
C THR A 44 6.16 -4.16 -14.73
N ASP A 45 7.14 -3.60 -15.43
CA ASP A 45 8.33 -2.99 -14.81
C ASP A 45 7.92 -1.77 -13.97
N GLN A 46 6.98 -0.95 -14.47
CA GLN A 46 6.47 0.21 -13.74
C GLN A 46 5.67 -0.19 -12.49
N GLU A 47 4.85 -1.23 -12.58
CA GLU A 47 4.09 -1.76 -11.45
C GLU A 47 5.01 -2.35 -10.37
N ALA A 48 6.05 -3.09 -10.78
CA ALA A 48 7.07 -3.61 -9.88
C ALA A 48 7.80 -2.47 -9.16
N TYR A 49 8.28 -1.47 -9.89
CA TYR A 49 8.98 -0.33 -9.31
C TYR A 49 8.10 0.50 -8.36
N ASN A 50 6.83 0.72 -8.71
CA ASN A 50 5.87 1.37 -7.81
C ASN A 50 5.66 0.56 -6.53
N SER A 51 5.60 -0.77 -6.63
CA SER A 51 5.45 -1.65 -5.47
C SER A 51 6.67 -1.59 -4.56
N GLU A 52 7.87 -1.57 -5.13
CA GLU A 52 9.13 -1.40 -4.38
C GLU A 52 9.18 -0.05 -3.65
N LEU A 53 8.86 1.05 -4.34
CA LEU A 53 8.82 2.38 -3.71
C LEU A 53 7.80 2.47 -2.58
N GLN A 54 6.63 1.84 -2.75
CA GLN A 54 5.62 1.79 -1.70
C GLN A 54 6.13 1.03 -0.47
N GLN A 55 6.82 -0.11 -0.66
CA GLN A 55 7.45 -0.85 0.43
C GLN A 55 8.53 -0.02 1.12
N GLU A 56 9.40 0.65 0.35
CA GLU A 56 10.45 1.50 0.90
C GLU A 56 9.87 2.67 1.73
N ILE A 57 8.80 3.31 1.26
CA ILE A 57 8.10 4.35 2.02
C ILE A 57 7.58 3.81 3.35
N VAL A 58 6.98 2.62 3.36
CA VAL A 58 6.50 1.98 4.59
C VAL A 58 7.66 1.69 5.54
N GLU A 59 8.75 1.13 5.04
CA GLU A 59 9.94 0.84 5.84
C GLU A 59 10.58 2.10 6.44
N LEU A 60 10.73 3.16 5.64
CA LEU A 60 11.32 4.42 6.10
C LEU A 60 10.43 5.09 7.15
N ARG A 61 9.11 5.02 7.00
CA ARG A 61 8.16 5.49 8.02
C ARG A 61 8.33 4.70 9.31
N TRP A 62 8.39 3.38 9.22
CA TRP A 62 8.59 2.52 10.39
C TRP A 62 9.94 2.80 11.08
N LYS A 63 11.05 2.91 10.32
CA LYS A 63 12.37 3.28 10.87
C LYS A 63 12.33 4.62 11.60
N ARG A 64 11.71 5.64 10.99
CA ARG A 64 11.53 6.94 11.63
C ARG A 64 10.77 6.82 12.94
N GLU A 65 9.74 5.99 12.98
CA GLU A 65 8.90 5.80 14.16
C GLU A 65 9.65 5.12 15.30
N THR A 66 10.36 4.03 15.00
CA THR A 66 11.21 3.34 15.97
C THR A 66 12.28 4.27 16.53
N LEU A 67 12.92 5.09 15.68
CA LEU A 67 13.90 6.08 16.14
C LEU A 67 13.26 7.16 17.01
N MET A 68 12.06 7.63 16.66
CA MET A 68 11.34 8.61 17.49
C MET A 68 11.01 7.99 18.85
N LEU A 69 10.49 6.76 18.90
CA LEU A 69 10.23 5.99 20.12
C LEU A 69 11.48 5.88 21.01
N ASP A 70 12.62 5.49 20.43
CA ASP A 70 13.90 5.40 21.15
C ASP A 70 14.38 6.76 21.70
N ILE A 71 14.19 7.84 20.95
CA ILE A 71 14.52 9.21 21.39
C ILE A 71 13.57 9.66 22.51
N THR A 72 12.29 9.29 22.45
CA THR A 72 11.29 9.58 23.48
C THR A 72 11.35 8.68 24.70
N ARG A 73 12.20 7.66 24.77
CA ARG A 73 12.41 6.83 25.97
C ARG A 73 13.00 7.59 27.18
N ARG A 74 13.10 8.92 27.10
CA ARG A 74 13.41 9.84 28.20
C ARG A 74 12.08 10.27 28.84
N ASP A 75 11.88 9.89 30.11
CA ASP A 75 10.68 10.10 30.93
C ASP A 75 10.16 11.55 30.89
N SER A 76 9.35 11.88 29.89
CA SER A 76 8.79 13.21 29.70
C SER A 76 7.34 13.12 29.21
N VAL A 77 6.52 14.11 29.56
CA VAL A 77 5.14 14.18 29.08
C VAL A 77 5.07 14.22 27.54
N TRP A 78 6.09 14.81 26.90
CA TRP A 78 6.24 14.83 25.44
C TRP A 78 6.41 13.44 24.85
N ALA A 79 7.17 12.57 25.52
CA ALA A 79 7.34 11.19 25.11
C ALA A 79 6.02 10.44 25.09
N VAL A 80 5.26 10.55 26.18
CA VAL A 80 3.93 9.94 26.32
C VAL A 80 2.99 10.46 25.23
N ALA A 81 3.01 11.76 24.94
CA ALA A 81 2.18 12.34 23.89
C ALA A 81 2.56 11.81 22.50
N VAL A 82 3.84 11.75 22.15
CA VAL A 82 4.32 11.19 20.87
C VAL A 82 3.95 9.72 20.72
N GLU A 83 4.10 8.95 21.79
CA GLU A 83 3.79 7.53 21.80
C GLU A 83 2.28 7.28 21.67
N TYR A 84 1.45 8.09 22.33
CA TYR A 84 0.00 8.11 22.12
C TYR A 84 -0.35 8.27 20.63
N PHE A 85 0.16 9.30 19.95
CA PHE A 85 -0.14 9.50 18.52
C PHE A 85 0.37 8.35 17.63
N SER A 86 1.50 7.73 18.00
CA SER A 86 2.06 6.60 17.28
C SER A 86 1.16 5.37 17.36
N VAL A 87 0.64 5.06 18.55
CA VAL A 87 -0.31 3.97 18.80
C VAL A 87 -1.56 4.09 17.92
N PHE A 88 -2.17 5.27 17.89
CA PHE A 88 -3.40 5.45 17.11
C PHE A 88 -3.12 5.51 15.59
N ARG A 89 -1.97 6.06 15.17
CA ARG A 89 -1.62 6.15 13.75
C ARG A 89 -1.31 4.80 13.10
N LEU A 90 -0.61 3.90 13.80
CA LEU A 90 -0.23 2.61 13.24
C LEU A 90 -1.43 1.66 13.09
N GLY A 91 -2.53 1.98 13.75
CA GLY A 91 -3.69 1.10 13.88
C GLY A 91 -3.44 0.05 14.97
N LEU A 92 -4.48 -0.23 15.76
CA LEU A 92 -4.42 -1.33 16.71
C LEU A 92 -4.71 -2.64 15.95
N ASP A 93 -3.67 -3.29 15.46
CA ASP A 93 -3.82 -4.61 14.84
C ASP A 93 -3.93 -5.70 15.92
N THR A 94 -5.16 -6.12 16.19
CA THR A 94 -5.45 -7.17 17.18
C THR A 94 -5.15 -8.59 16.66
N ALA A 95 -4.71 -8.73 15.40
CA ALA A 95 -4.60 -10.03 14.74
C ALA A 95 -3.33 -10.82 15.10
N GLY A 96 -2.32 -10.21 15.73
CA GLY A 96 -1.05 -10.89 15.99
C GLY A 96 -0.28 -10.36 17.19
N GLY A 97 -0.75 -10.62 18.42
CA GLY A 97 0.02 -10.48 19.66
C GLY A 97 0.47 -9.08 20.12
N ALA A 98 0.65 -8.11 19.20
CA ALA A 98 1.07 -6.73 19.47
C ALA A 98 0.01 -5.90 20.22
N CYS A 99 -1.22 -6.42 20.33
CA CYS A 99 -2.31 -5.80 21.07
C CYS A 99 -2.04 -5.71 22.57
N THR A 100 -1.22 -6.57 23.15
CA THR A 100 -0.97 -6.56 24.61
C THR A 100 -0.07 -5.40 25.01
N THR A 101 1.10 -5.27 24.38
CA THR A 101 2.08 -4.20 24.70
C THR A 101 1.49 -2.80 24.50
N THR A 102 0.71 -2.62 23.44
CA THR A 102 0.07 -1.33 23.13
C THR A 102 -1.05 -1.00 24.12
N LEU A 103 -1.88 -1.99 24.47
CA LEU A 103 -2.94 -1.80 25.46
C LEU A 103 -2.38 -1.56 26.86
N ASP A 104 -1.26 -2.20 27.20
CA ASP A 104 -0.57 -1.99 28.48
C ASP A 104 0.01 -0.58 28.57
N PHE A 105 0.57 -0.04 27.48
CA PHE A 105 0.95 1.37 27.40
C PHE A 105 -0.25 2.30 27.65
N LEU A 106 -1.39 2.06 26.97
CA LEU A 106 -2.59 2.87 27.16
C LEU A 106 -3.10 2.80 28.61
N ARG A 107 -3.07 1.62 29.24
CA ARG A 107 -3.45 1.46 30.64
C ARG A 107 -2.49 2.16 31.62
N ALA A 108 -1.20 2.16 31.31
CA ALA A 108 -0.19 2.78 32.16
C ALA A 108 -0.22 4.31 32.07
N THR A 109 -0.64 4.86 30.93
CA THR A 109 -0.57 6.31 30.65
C THR A 109 -1.92 7.02 30.72
N MET A 110 -3.03 6.30 30.66
CA MET A 110 -4.39 6.88 30.74
C MET A 110 -5.05 6.60 32.08
N ALA A 111 -5.90 7.54 32.48
CA ALA A 111 -6.79 7.34 33.62
C ALA A 111 -7.75 6.15 33.36
N PRO A 112 -8.00 5.27 34.35
CA PRO A 112 -8.92 4.13 34.19
C PRO A 112 -10.34 4.55 33.80
N ASP A 113 -10.73 5.75 34.24
CA ASP A 113 -12.01 6.43 34.04
C ASP A 113 -11.97 7.49 32.94
N LEU A 114 -11.00 7.42 32.03
CA LEU A 114 -10.92 8.31 30.87
C LEU A 114 -12.25 8.33 30.09
N ASP A 115 -12.92 9.48 30.07
CA ASP A 115 -14.07 9.70 29.21
C ASP A 115 -13.59 10.19 27.83
N ALA A 116 -13.72 9.33 26.81
CA ALA A 116 -13.45 9.65 25.42
C ALA A 116 -14.74 9.95 24.63
N GLY A 117 -15.79 10.40 25.32
CA GLY A 117 -17.08 10.82 24.79
C GLY A 117 -18.02 9.64 24.55
N THR A 118 -17.75 8.83 23.53
CA THR A 118 -18.59 7.66 23.20
C THR A 118 -18.16 6.38 23.91
N VAL A 119 -16.96 6.38 24.50
CA VAL A 119 -16.37 5.22 25.19
C VAL A 119 -15.64 5.63 26.45
N PHE A 120 -15.70 4.76 27.46
CA PHE A 120 -15.13 4.99 28.78
C PHE A 120 -13.99 4.02 29.08
N GLY A 121 -12.83 4.57 29.42
CA GLY A 121 -11.60 3.87 29.77
C GLY A 121 -10.78 3.37 28.56
N PRO A 122 -9.48 3.10 28.78
CA PRO A 122 -8.53 2.76 27.73
C PRO A 122 -8.88 1.47 26.96
N ASN A 123 -9.50 0.49 27.64
CA ASN A 123 -9.91 -0.75 27.00
C ASN A 123 -11.05 -0.55 25.98
N ALA A 124 -12.04 0.30 26.31
CA ALA A 124 -13.15 0.59 25.41
C ALA A 124 -12.69 1.45 24.24
N LEU A 125 -11.81 2.42 24.51
CA LEU A 125 -11.16 3.25 23.49
C LEU A 125 -10.37 2.40 22.49
N ALA A 126 -9.52 1.50 22.95
CA ALA A 126 -8.74 0.61 22.10
C ALA A 126 -9.64 -0.25 21.19
N ARG A 127 -10.70 -0.87 21.74
CA ARG A 127 -11.65 -1.66 20.95
C ARG A 127 -12.36 -0.81 19.89
N ASN A 128 -12.82 0.38 20.27
CA ASN A 128 -13.47 1.30 19.34
C ASN A 128 -12.53 1.68 18.19
N TRP A 129 -11.25 1.91 18.48
CA TRP A 129 -10.26 2.25 17.48
C TRP A 129 -10.05 1.13 16.45
N VAL A 130 -10.05 -0.14 16.87
CA VAL A 130 -9.98 -1.30 15.96
C VAL A 130 -11.15 -1.30 14.98
N TYR A 131 -12.37 -1.01 15.44
CA TYR A 131 -13.53 -0.91 14.56
C TYR A 131 -13.43 0.28 13.60
N PHE A 132 -12.93 1.41 14.10
CA PHE A 132 -12.74 2.61 13.31
C PHE A 132 -11.73 2.38 12.17
N THR A 133 -10.56 1.80 12.46
CA THR A 133 -9.52 1.54 11.44
C THR A 133 -9.88 0.48 10.44
N ARG A 134 -10.75 -0.48 10.80
CA ARG A 134 -11.33 -1.42 9.84
C ARG A 134 -12.36 -0.78 8.91
N SER A 135 -13.07 0.23 9.41
CA SER A 135 -14.13 0.92 8.66
C SER A 135 -13.59 1.96 7.68
N PHE A 136 -12.43 2.57 7.99
CA PHE A 136 -11.81 3.60 7.16
C PHE A 136 -10.38 3.18 6.78
N ARG A 137 -10.13 2.96 5.47
CA ARG A 137 -8.86 2.40 4.98
C ARG A 137 -7.67 3.36 5.00
N ASP A 138 -7.91 4.67 5.01
CA ASP A 138 -6.87 5.68 4.82
C ASP A 138 -6.87 6.75 5.93
N ILE A 139 -6.97 6.30 7.19
CA ILE A 139 -6.91 7.23 8.33
C ILE A 139 -5.49 7.79 8.44
N GLN A 140 -5.37 9.11 8.36
CA GLN A 140 -4.11 9.81 8.58
C GLN A 140 -4.16 10.56 9.90
N ILE A 141 -3.51 10.00 10.92
CA ILE A 141 -3.19 10.73 12.15
C ILE A 141 -1.81 11.34 11.99
N ARG A 142 -1.66 12.61 12.33
CA ARG A 142 -0.35 13.30 12.35
C ARG A 142 -0.27 14.16 13.59
N LEU A 143 0.79 13.98 14.37
CA LEU A 143 1.17 14.93 15.40
C LEU A 143 1.72 16.18 14.71
N GLY A 144 1.01 17.30 14.84
CA GLY A 144 1.40 18.57 14.22
C GLY A 144 2.51 19.27 15.00
N ARG A 145 2.18 19.72 16.22
CA ARG A 145 3.09 20.40 17.13
C ARG A 145 2.72 20.06 18.58
N LEU A 146 3.71 20.11 19.46
CA LEU A 146 3.55 19.97 20.90
C LEU A 146 4.01 21.29 21.53
N ASP A 147 3.11 21.94 22.28
CA ASP A 147 3.37 23.24 22.91
C ASP A 147 3.21 23.15 24.41
N GLN A 148 4.17 23.71 25.16
CA GLN A 148 4.04 23.87 26.60
C GLN A 148 3.21 25.11 26.87
N ILE A 149 2.01 24.91 27.43
CA ILE A 149 1.23 26.02 27.96
C ILE A 149 1.71 26.21 29.39
N SER A 150 2.60 27.17 29.63
CA SER A 150 2.87 27.62 30.99
C SER A 150 1.70 28.48 31.44
N GLU A 151 1.04 28.10 32.54
CA GLU A 151 0.21 29.05 33.27
C GLU A 151 1.13 30.16 33.77
N ASN A 152 1.03 31.35 33.17
CA ASN A 152 1.59 32.55 33.78
C ASN A 152 0.79 32.79 35.07
N SER A 153 1.47 32.59 36.22
CA SER A 153 0.94 32.84 37.57
C SER A 153 0.43 34.26 37.77
#